data_AF-B4MJ40-F1
#
_entry.id   AF-B4MJ40-F1
#
_cell.length_a   1.000
_cell.length_b   1.000
_cell.length_c   1.000
_cell.angle_alpha   90.00
_cell.angle_beta   90.00
_cell.angle_gamma   90.00
#
_symmetry.space_group_name_H-M   'P 1'
#
loop_
_entity.id
_entity.type
_entity.pdbx_description
1 polymer ?
#
loop_
_entity_poly.entity_id
_entity_poly.type
_entity_poly.pdbx_seq_one_letter_code
_entity_poly.pdbx_strand_id
1 'polypeptide(L)'
;MSENLKLMELMVYQSKSGENIECFPVHLPILQDIDTQYRIDYTKCWTDRQSGASGIEERYTLPRDNLSSTAYDICGPLLECEQKEGSSQLVFECYEKVGAEKSNSLSNLSLDGAQLAREIAEDFRRIDIIADACYGEALRVYTNDRTEAQSDLNFCLQYGLTDTTAVTGY
;
A
#
# COMPACT_ATOMS: atom_id res chain seq x y z
N MET A 1 -16.06 -28.26 4.26
CA MET A 1 -16.00 -29.58 4.91
C MET A 1 -14.82 -30.45 4.41
N SER A 2 -14.46 -30.41 3.12
CA SER A 2 -13.36 -31.20 2.54
C SER A 2 -11.94 -30.76 2.95
N GLU A 3 -11.67 -29.46 3.13
CA GLU A 3 -10.32 -28.98 3.47
C GLU A 3 -9.94 -29.27 4.92
N ASN A 4 -10.87 -29.10 5.86
CA ASN A 4 -10.65 -29.44 7.28
C ASN A 4 -10.38 -30.94 7.47
N LEU A 5 -11.00 -31.80 6.64
CA LEU A 5 -10.77 -33.24 6.67
C LEU A 5 -9.35 -33.59 6.20
N LYS A 6 -8.87 -32.97 5.11
CA LYS A 6 -7.50 -33.16 4.62
C LYS A 6 -6.44 -32.62 5.58
N LEU A 7 -6.73 -31.49 6.24
CA LEU A 7 -5.84 -30.89 7.24
C LEU A 7 -5.75 -31.79 8.48
N MET A 8 -6.89 -32.32 8.95
CA MET A 8 -6.92 -33.33 10.02
C MET A 8 -6.20 -34.62 9.62
N GLU A 9 -6.38 -35.16 8.41
CA GLU A 9 -5.67 -36.35 7.94
C GLU A 9 -4.15 -36.16 7.91
N LEU A 10 -3.67 -34.99 7.46
CA LEU A 10 -2.25 -34.63 7.46
C LEU A 10 -1.68 -34.52 8.88
N MET A 11 -2.45 -34.00 9.83
CA MET A 11 -2.01 -33.88 11.22
C MET A 11 -2.13 -35.17 12.02
N VAL A 12 -3.12 -36.01 11.74
CA VAL A 12 -3.21 -37.39 12.27
C VAL A 12 -2.05 -38.24 11.76
N TYR A 13 -1.63 -38.05 10.51
CA TYR A 13 -0.43 -38.70 9.97
C TYR A 13 0.87 -38.21 10.65
N GLN A 14 0.89 -36.95 11.13
CA GLN A 14 2.01 -36.39 11.88
C GLN A 14 1.95 -36.71 13.39
N SER A 15 0.79 -37.09 13.92
CA SER A 15 0.67 -37.57 15.31
C SER A 15 1.25 -39.00 15.38
N LYS A 16 2.28 -39.17 16.22
CA LYS A 16 2.99 -40.45 16.30
C LYS A 16 2.17 -41.58 16.96
N SER A 17 1.01 -41.31 17.56
CA SER A 17 0.23 -42.32 18.30
C SER A 17 -1.29 -42.34 18.07
N GLY A 18 -1.89 -41.36 17.38
CA GLY A 18 -3.35 -41.26 17.27
C GLY A 18 -4.07 -40.92 18.60
N GLU A 19 -3.32 -40.64 19.66
CA GLU A 19 -3.84 -40.20 20.96
C GLU A 19 -4.21 -38.71 20.90
N ASN A 20 -5.15 -38.30 21.77
CA ASN A 20 -5.61 -36.92 21.95
C ASN A 20 -6.16 -36.24 20.67
N ILE A 21 -6.83 -37.01 19.81
CA ILE A 21 -7.41 -36.51 18.54
C ILE A 21 -8.49 -35.42 18.76
N GLU A 22 -9.10 -35.38 19.95
CA GLU A 22 -10.07 -34.37 20.39
C GLU A 22 -9.48 -32.96 20.51
N CYS A 23 -8.15 -32.80 20.50
CA CYS A 23 -7.47 -31.51 20.42
C CYS A 23 -7.72 -30.80 19.08
N PHE A 24 -7.87 -31.54 17.97
CA PHE A 24 -8.02 -30.94 16.65
C PHE A 24 -9.30 -30.12 16.50
N PRO A 25 -10.51 -30.62 16.86
CA PRO A 25 -11.72 -29.81 16.84
C PRO A 25 -11.65 -28.52 17.66
N VAL A 26 -10.81 -28.46 18.70
CA VAL A 26 -10.64 -27.28 19.57
C VAL A 26 -9.67 -26.27 18.97
N HIS A 27 -8.48 -26.72 18.56
CA HIS A 27 -7.40 -25.80 18.17
C HIS A 27 -7.38 -25.47 16.67
N LEU A 28 -7.94 -26.32 15.79
CA LEU A 28 -7.98 -26.02 14.35
C LEU A 28 -8.80 -24.79 14.00
N PRO A 29 -10.01 -24.57 14.58
CA PRO A 29 -10.75 -23.33 14.33
C PRO A 29 -9.94 -22.10 14.75
N ILE A 30 -9.24 -22.13 15.89
CA ILE A 30 -8.41 -21.02 16.37
C ILE A 30 -7.29 -20.71 15.36
N LEU A 31 -6.59 -21.75 14.90
CA LEU A 31 -5.55 -21.62 13.88
C LEU A 31 -6.11 -21.03 12.58
N GLN A 32 -7.31 -21.43 12.15
CA GLN A 32 -7.98 -20.91 10.95
C GLN A 32 -8.44 -19.46 11.10
N ASP A 33 -8.90 -19.08 12.29
CA ASP A 33 -9.30 -17.71 12.60
C ASP A 33 -8.10 -16.79 12.54
N ILE A 34 -6.93 -17.21 13.06
CA ILE A 34 -5.68 -16.45 12.96
C ILE A 34 -5.24 -16.28 11.50
N ASP A 35 -5.28 -17.36 10.69
CA ASP A 35 -4.97 -17.28 9.25
C ASP A 35 -5.93 -16.33 8.51
N THR A 36 -7.21 -16.35 8.88
CA THR A 36 -8.24 -15.48 8.30
C THR A 36 -8.04 -14.03 8.71
N GLN A 37 -7.73 -13.76 9.98
CA GLN A 37 -7.49 -12.42 10.49
C GLN A 37 -6.26 -11.80 9.83
N TYR A 38 -5.17 -12.55 9.68
CA TYR A 38 -3.99 -12.07 8.96
C TYR A 38 -4.31 -11.65 7.52
N ARG A 39 -5.12 -12.45 6.80
CA ARG A 39 -5.55 -12.09 5.44
C ARG A 39 -6.37 -10.80 5.44
N ILE A 40 -7.27 -10.62 6.41
CA ILE A 40 -8.07 -9.39 6.55
C ILE A 40 -7.16 -8.19 6.78
N ASP A 41 -6.26 -8.27 7.74
CA ASP A 41 -5.38 -7.16 8.13
C ASP A 41 -4.42 -6.78 7.00
N TYR A 42 -3.81 -7.78 6.36
CA TYR A 42 -2.95 -7.57 5.19
C TYR A 42 -3.73 -6.88 4.05
N THR A 43 -4.94 -7.37 3.74
CA THR A 43 -5.78 -6.80 2.67
C THR A 43 -6.19 -5.36 3.00
N LYS A 44 -6.44 -5.07 4.27
CA LYS A 44 -6.71 -3.72 4.74
C LYS A 44 -5.50 -2.80 4.47
N CYS A 45 -4.29 -3.19 4.87
CA CYS A 45 -3.07 -2.42 4.60
C CYS A 45 -2.90 -2.10 3.10
N TRP A 46 -3.15 -3.09 2.24
CA TRP A 46 -3.10 -2.93 0.79
C TRP A 46 -4.16 -1.96 0.26
N THR A 47 -5.39 -2.07 0.75
CA THR A 47 -6.51 -1.21 0.35
C THR A 47 -6.28 0.23 0.80
N ASP A 48 -5.82 0.43 2.03
CA ASP A 48 -5.49 1.75 2.57
C ASP A 48 -4.39 2.42 1.75
N ARG A 49 -3.34 1.67 1.36
CA ARG A 49 -2.27 2.18 0.48
C ARG A 49 -2.83 2.63 -0.87
N GLN A 50 -3.66 1.80 -1.52
CA GLN A 50 -4.26 2.13 -2.82
C GLN A 50 -5.14 3.38 -2.72
N SER A 51 -5.98 3.47 -1.68
CA SER A 51 -6.81 4.65 -1.45
C SER A 51 -5.97 5.89 -1.21
N GLY A 52 -4.87 5.77 -0.44
CA GLY A 52 -3.91 6.85 -0.23
C GLY A 52 -3.25 7.31 -1.52
N ALA A 53 -2.82 6.38 -2.38
CA ALA A 53 -2.24 6.67 -3.69
C ALA A 53 -3.23 7.44 -4.59
N SER A 54 -4.48 6.99 -4.67
CA SER A 54 -5.54 7.71 -5.40
C SER A 54 -5.79 9.11 -4.85
N GLY A 55 -5.82 9.27 -3.53
CA GLY A 55 -5.98 10.59 -2.90
C GLY A 55 -4.80 11.53 -3.13
N ILE A 56 -3.58 11.00 -3.27
CA ILE A 56 -2.41 11.79 -3.68
C ILE A 56 -2.60 12.28 -5.11
N GLU A 57 -2.90 11.40 -6.08
CA GLU A 57 -3.13 11.79 -7.48
C GLU A 57 -4.23 12.86 -7.63
N GLU A 58 -5.34 12.68 -6.91
CA GLU A 58 -6.44 13.65 -6.90
C GLU A 58 -5.97 15.02 -6.39
N ARG A 59 -5.20 15.06 -5.30
CA ARG A 59 -4.66 16.30 -4.72
C ARG A 59 -3.78 17.08 -5.71
N TYR A 60 -2.97 16.38 -6.51
CA TYR A 60 -2.06 17.03 -7.47
C TYR A 60 -2.68 17.28 -8.85
N THR A 61 -3.93 16.87 -9.08
CA THR A 61 -4.61 17.12 -10.36
C THR A 61 -4.75 18.61 -10.67
N LEU A 62 -5.28 19.41 -9.75
CA LEU A 62 -5.45 20.85 -9.96
C LEU A 62 -4.11 21.60 -10.12
N PRO A 63 -3.08 21.38 -9.27
CA PRO A 63 -1.76 21.96 -9.49
C PRO A 63 -1.15 21.60 -10.86
N ARG A 64 -1.29 20.34 -11.30
CA ARG A 64 -0.83 19.90 -12.62
C ARG A 64 -1.55 20.64 -13.75
N ASP A 65 -2.87 20.76 -13.65
CA ASP A 65 -3.67 21.44 -14.67
C ASP A 65 -3.36 22.94 -14.72
N ASN A 66 -3.11 23.57 -13.57
CA ASN A 66 -2.65 24.96 -13.49
C ASN A 66 -1.27 25.17 -14.14
N LEU A 67 -0.31 24.27 -13.89
CA LEU A 67 0.99 24.29 -14.57
C LEU A 67 0.84 24.10 -16.08
N SER A 68 -0.05 23.20 -16.51
CA SER A 68 -0.35 22.98 -17.93
C SER A 68 -0.88 24.26 -18.58
N SER A 69 -1.87 24.92 -17.96
CA SER A 69 -2.39 26.21 -18.45
C SER A 69 -1.28 27.27 -18.53
N THR A 70 -0.46 27.37 -17.47
CA THR A 70 0.66 28.31 -17.43
C THR A 70 1.67 28.04 -18.55
N ALA A 71 1.95 26.76 -18.84
CA ALA A 71 2.81 26.36 -19.95
C ALA A 71 2.23 26.79 -21.30
N TYR A 72 0.92 26.64 -21.51
CA TYR A 72 0.25 27.13 -22.72
C TYR A 72 0.34 28.66 -22.84
N ASP A 73 0.14 29.41 -21.77
CA ASP A 73 0.20 30.89 -21.78
C ASP A 73 1.63 31.42 -22.03
N ILE A 74 2.64 30.62 -21.70
CA ILE A 74 4.06 30.95 -21.92
C ILE A 74 4.47 30.58 -23.34
N CYS A 75 4.17 29.35 -23.77
CA CYS A 75 4.68 28.78 -25.02
C CYS A 75 3.79 29.09 -26.23
N GLY A 76 2.49 29.27 -26.04
CA GLY A 76 1.52 29.59 -27.10
C GLY A 76 1.91 30.82 -27.93
N PRO A 77 2.22 31.97 -27.30
CA PRO A 77 2.66 33.17 -28.02
C PRO A 77 3.93 32.98 -28.86
N LEU A 78 4.83 32.06 -28.46
CA LEU A 78 6.00 31.72 -29.27
C LEU A 78 5.58 30.97 -30.54
N LEU A 79 4.63 30.03 -30.43
CA LEU A 79 4.12 29.28 -31.58
C LEU A 79 3.34 30.17 -32.57
N GLU A 80 2.75 31.26 -32.09
CA GLU A 80 2.05 32.25 -32.94
C GLU A 80 3.01 33.11 -33.77
N CYS A 81 4.29 33.26 -33.38
CA CYS A 81 5.25 34.05 -34.15
C CYS A 81 5.47 33.50 -35.57
N GLU A 82 5.40 32.17 -35.75
CA GLU A 82 5.50 31.52 -37.06
C GLU A 82 4.31 31.84 -37.98
N GLN A 83 3.15 32.15 -37.39
CA GLN A 83 1.91 32.41 -38.12
C GLN A 83 1.80 33.86 -38.59
N LYS A 84 2.77 34.73 -38.25
CA LYS A 84 2.75 36.12 -38.69
C LYS A 84 3.02 36.20 -40.19
N GLU A 85 2.03 36.69 -40.94
CA GLU A 85 2.22 37.11 -42.32
C GLU A 85 3.24 38.27 -42.38
N GLY A 86 4.28 38.15 -43.20
CA GLY A 86 5.31 39.19 -43.31
C GLY A 86 6.66 38.69 -43.79
N SER A 87 7.68 39.55 -43.67
CA SER A 87 9.07 39.18 -43.94
C SER A 87 9.64 38.34 -42.81
N SER A 88 10.64 37.51 -43.10
CA SER A 88 11.34 36.71 -42.09
C SER A 88 11.90 37.55 -40.94
N GLN A 89 12.25 38.81 -41.18
CA GLN A 89 12.69 39.73 -40.14
C GLN A 89 11.63 39.94 -39.05
N LEU A 90 10.36 40.14 -39.43
CA LEU A 90 9.27 40.35 -38.46
C LEU A 90 9.00 39.10 -37.62
N VAL A 91 9.21 37.92 -38.20
CA VAL A 91 9.11 36.64 -37.48
C VAL A 91 10.24 36.53 -36.45
N PHE A 92 11.49 36.85 -36.82
CA PHE A 92 12.62 36.83 -35.89
C PHE A 92 12.48 37.85 -34.75
N GLU A 93 12.07 39.08 -35.04
CA GLU A 93 11.80 40.12 -34.03
C GLU A 93 10.67 39.71 -33.07
N CYS A 94 9.68 38.94 -33.55
CA CYS A 94 8.64 38.36 -32.71
C CYS A 94 9.22 37.36 -31.70
N TYR A 95 10.03 36.40 -32.17
CA TYR A 95 10.67 35.41 -31.30
C TYR A 95 11.60 36.06 -30.26
N GLU A 96 12.39 37.06 -30.66
CA GLU A 96 13.24 37.82 -29.74
C GLU A 96 12.41 38.47 -28.62
N LYS A 97 11.37 39.23 -29.00
CA LYS A 97 10.52 39.95 -28.05
C LYS A 97 9.77 39.01 -27.11
N VAL A 98 9.03 38.06 -27.67
CA VAL A 98 8.21 37.13 -26.87
C VAL A 98 9.10 36.24 -26.01
N GLY A 99 10.22 35.76 -26.56
CA GLY A 99 11.20 34.96 -25.83
C GLY A 99 11.77 35.72 -24.62
N ALA A 100 12.15 36.98 -24.80
CA ALA A 100 12.61 37.83 -23.71
C ALA A 100 11.52 38.03 -22.64
N GLU A 101 10.29 38.38 -23.05
CA GLU A 101 9.15 38.60 -22.15
C GLU A 101 8.78 37.36 -21.33
N LYS A 102 8.87 36.16 -21.92
CA LYS A 102 8.42 34.90 -21.32
C LYS A 102 9.52 34.11 -20.62
N SER A 103 10.80 34.45 -20.81
CA SER A 103 11.96 33.73 -20.27
C SER A 103 11.92 33.50 -18.75
N ASN A 104 11.58 34.53 -17.98
CA ASN A 104 11.47 34.43 -16.52
C ASN A 104 10.30 33.53 -16.10
N SER A 105 9.15 33.67 -16.75
CA SER A 105 7.98 32.84 -16.47
C SER A 105 8.24 31.37 -16.79
N LEU A 106 8.95 31.08 -17.89
CA LEU A 106 9.36 29.72 -18.24
C LEU A 106 10.31 29.13 -17.19
N SER A 107 11.23 29.94 -16.67
CA SER A 107 12.13 29.52 -15.60
C SER A 107 11.36 29.19 -14.32
N ASN A 108 10.39 30.02 -13.93
CA ASN A 108 9.55 29.78 -12.76
C ASN A 108 8.68 28.53 -12.95
N LEU A 109 8.06 28.35 -14.12
CA LEU A 109 7.30 27.14 -14.46
C LEU A 109 8.14 25.87 -14.24
N SER A 110 9.42 25.89 -14.67
CA SER A 110 10.34 24.77 -14.46
C SER A 110 10.65 24.52 -12.99
N LEU A 111 10.80 25.58 -12.19
CA LEU A 111 11.07 25.47 -10.76
C LEU A 111 9.86 24.94 -9.99
N ASP A 112 8.67 25.46 -10.29
CA ASP A 112 7.40 25.03 -9.69
C ASP A 112 7.10 23.57 -10.03
N GLY A 113 7.30 23.18 -11.29
CA GLY A 113 7.18 21.78 -11.73
C GLY A 113 8.15 20.87 -11.00
N ALA A 114 9.42 21.28 -10.84
CA ALA A 114 10.40 20.51 -10.10
C ALA A 114 10.06 20.41 -8.60
N GLN A 115 9.47 21.45 -8.02
CA GLN A 115 9.00 21.43 -6.63
C GLN A 115 7.84 20.45 -6.46
N LEU A 116 6.78 20.59 -7.23
CA LEU A 116 5.60 19.71 -7.15
C LEU A 116 5.96 18.25 -7.42
N ALA A 117 6.90 17.99 -8.34
CA ALA A 117 7.40 16.63 -8.61
C ALA A 117 8.11 16.02 -7.38
N ARG A 118 8.84 16.81 -6.59
CA ARG A 118 9.44 16.34 -5.33
C ARG A 118 8.40 16.13 -4.25
N GLU A 119 7.43 17.04 -4.14
CA GLU A 119 6.37 16.96 -3.13
C GLU A 119 5.50 15.70 -3.33
N ILE A 120 5.03 15.44 -4.55
CA ILE A 120 4.24 14.24 -4.84
C ILE A 120 5.06 12.95 -4.61
N ALA A 121 6.34 12.95 -4.95
CA ALA A 121 7.22 11.81 -4.69
C ALA A 121 7.40 11.53 -3.19
N GLU A 122 7.53 12.57 -2.35
CA GLU A 122 7.60 12.42 -0.90
C GLU A 122 6.27 11.96 -0.29
N ASP A 123 5.13 12.42 -0.82
CA ASP A 123 3.82 11.92 -0.42
C ASP A 123 3.67 10.42 -0.71
N PHE A 124 4.09 9.97 -1.90
CA PHE A 124 4.14 8.54 -2.26
C PHE A 124 5.07 7.75 -1.34
N ARG A 125 6.28 8.26 -1.09
CA ARG A 125 7.24 7.62 -0.16
C ARG A 125 6.65 7.48 1.25
N ARG A 126 5.89 8.46 1.72
CA ARG A 126 5.22 8.41 3.03
C ARG A 126 4.18 7.30 3.10
N ILE A 127 3.32 7.15 2.09
CA ILE A 127 2.29 6.11 2.12
C ILE A 127 2.90 4.70 2.00
N ASP A 128 4.01 4.54 1.29
CA ASP A 128 4.72 3.27 1.21
C ASP A 128 5.31 2.88 2.57
N ILE A 129 5.93 3.82 3.30
CA ILE A 129 6.42 3.58 4.67
C ILE A 129 5.30 3.17 5.62
N ILE A 130 4.14 3.83 5.53
CA ILE A 130 2.98 3.51 6.36
C ILE A 130 2.45 2.11 6.02
N ALA A 131 2.38 1.76 4.74
CA ALA A 131 1.96 0.44 4.29
C ALA A 131 2.91 -0.66 4.76
N ASP A 132 4.22 -0.44 4.63
CA ASP A 132 5.25 -1.39 5.09
C ASP A 132 5.16 -1.65 6.59
N ALA A 133 4.97 -0.58 7.39
CA ALA A 133 4.75 -0.72 8.83
C ALA A 133 3.47 -1.53 9.14
N CYS A 134 2.39 -1.29 8.39
CA CYS A 134 1.13 -2.02 8.53
C CYS A 134 1.30 -3.51 8.22
N TYR A 135 1.98 -3.87 7.11
CA TYR A 135 2.27 -5.27 6.79
C TYR A 135 3.16 -5.95 7.81
N GLY A 136 4.20 -5.24 8.29
CA GLY A 136 5.09 -5.74 9.33
C GLY A 136 4.33 -6.05 10.61
N GLU A 137 3.41 -5.18 11.02
CA GLU A 137 2.57 -5.40 12.20
C GLU A 137 1.61 -6.58 12.01
N ALA A 138 0.91 -6.66 10.87
CA ALA A 138 0.03 -7.79 10.57
C ALA A 138 0.78 -9.13 10.61
N LEU A 139 2.00 -9.18 10.05
CA LEU A 139 2.84 -10.38 10.08
C LEU A 139 3.32 -10.71 11.50
N ARG A 140 3.67 -9.68 12.29
CA ARG A 140 4.11 -9.87 13.68
C ARG A 140 3.00 -10.48 14.54
N VAL A 141 1.79 -9.91 14.45
CA VAL A 141 0.59 -10.43 15.15
C VAL A 141 0.32 -11.86 14.72
N TYR A 142 0.24 -12.11 13.41
CA TYR A 142 0.07 -13.46 12.85
C TYR A 142 1.08 -14.46 13.42
N THR A 143 2.37 -14.11 13.38
CA THR A 143 3.45 -15.02 13.80
C THR A 143 3.34 -15.34 15.29
N ASN A 144 3.08 -14.33 16.11
CA ASN A 144 2.95 -14.50 17.56
C ASN A 144 1.74 -15.40 17.90
N ASP A 145 0.57 -15.03 17.38
CA ASP A 145 -0.69 -15.73 17.67
C ASP A 145 -0.64 -17.17 17.14
N ARG A 146 -0.07 -17.40 15.95
CA ARG A 146 0.13 -18.75 15.41
C ARG A 146 1.09 -19.57 16.27
N THR A 147 2.17 -18.97 16.74
CA THR A 147 3.15 -19.68 17.58
C THR A 147 2.52 -20.12 18.89
N GLU A 148 1.73 -19.24 19.51
CA GLU A 148 0.97 -19.55 20.73
C GLU A 148 -0.05 -20.66 20.48
N ALA A 149 -0.94 -20.49 19.50
CA ALA A 149 -1.96 -21.49 19.17
C ALA A 149 -1.38 -22.86 18.77
N GLN A 150 -0.23 -22.87 18.10
CA GLN A 150 0.47 -24.12 17.76
C GLN A 150 1.11 -24.76 19.00
N SER A 151 1.63 -23.95 19.93
CA SER A 151 2.15 -24.44 21.21
C SER A 151 1.03 -25.09 22.03
N ASP A 152 -0.16 -24.47 22.07
CA ASP A 152 -1.33 -25.00 22.77
C ASP A 152 -1.82 -26.32 22.16
N LEU A 153 -1.88 -26.40 20.82
CA LEU A 153 -2.19 -27.64 20.13
C LEU A 153 -1.17 -28.73 20.47
N ASN A 154 0.13 -28.42 20.42
CA ASN A 154 1.18 -29.40 20.75
C ASN A 154 1.09 -29.86 22.21
N PHE A 155 0.80 -28.94 23.13
CA PHE A 155 0.58 -29.25 24.54
C PHE A 155 -0.62 -30.19 24.71
N CYS A 156 -1.75 -29.89 24.07
CA CYS A 156 -2.94 -30.73 24.09
C CYS A 156 -2.65 -32.12 23.50
N LEU A 157 -1.94 -32.20 22.36
CA LEU A 157 -1.57 -33.48 21.77
C LEU A 157 -0.67 -34.31 22.69
N GLN A 158 0.15 -33.68 23.53
CA GLN A 158 1.04 -34.36 24.48
C GLN A 158 0.33 -34.80 25.76
N TYR A 159 -0.60 -34.01 26.28
CA TYR A 159 -1.18 -34.21 27.63
C TYR A 159 -2.69 -34.44 27.65
N GLY A 160 -3.36 -34.37 26.50
CA GLY A 160 -4.82 -34.35 26.39
C GLY A 160 -5.42 -32.98 26.71
N LEU A 161 -6.74 -32.87 26.59
CA LEU A 161 -7.47 -31.68 27.04
C LEU A 161 -7.35 -31.54 28.55
N THR A 162 -6.71 -30.47 29.04
CA THR A 162 -6.69 -30.17 30.47
C THR A 162 -8.04 -29.56 30.88
N ASP A 163 -8.74 -30.22 31.78
CA ASP A 163 -9.98 -29.72 32.39
C ASP A 163 -9.62 -28.57 33.35
N THR A 164 -9.77 -27.31 32.92
CA THR A 164 -9.46 -26.12 33.74
C THR A 164 -10.46 -25.88 34.88
N THR A 165 -11.23 -26.88 35.29
CA THR A 165 -12.23 -26.76 36.38
C THR A 165 -11.74 -27.19 37.77
N ALA A 166 -10.48 -27.60 37.94
CA ALA A 166 -9.99 -28.17 39.22
C ALA A 166 -8.99 -27.30 40.01
N VAL A 167 -8.96 -25.97 39.85
CA VAL A 167 -8.12 -25.08 40.69
C VAL A 167 -8.89 -23.86 41.21
N THR A 168 -9.95 -24.10 41.98
CA THR A 168 -10.40 -23.16 43.03
C THR A 168 -10.89 -23.98 44.21
N GLY A 169 -9.98 -24.31 45.11
CA GLY A 169 -10.28 -25.10 46.29
C GLY A 169 -9.08 -25.22 47.21
N TYR A 170 -8.54 -24.09 47.68
CA TYR A 170 -7.85 -23.95 48.97
C TYR A 170 -7.98 -22.51 49.46
#